data_AF-A0A429WKC2-F1
#
_entry.id   AF-A0A429WKC2-F1
#
_cell.length_a   1.000
_cell.length_b   1.000
_cell.length_c   1.000
_cell.angle_alpha   90.00
_cell.angle_beta   90.00
_cell.angle_gamma   90.00
#
_symmetry.space_group_name_H-M   'P 1'
#
loop_
_entity.id
_entity.type
_entity.pdbx_description
1 polymer ?
#
loop_
_entity_poly.entity_id
_entity_poly.type
_entity_poly.pdbx_seq_one_letter_code
_entity_poly.pdbx_strand_id
1 'polypeptide(L)' 'MNPKSGLCEGCLRTLDEIAGWSRMDDAAKEAVWLRIEERKAAHPDEAECP' A
#
# COMPACT_ATOMS: atom_id res chain seq x y z
N MET A 1 -6.68 -9.01 -3.23
CA MET A 1 -5.49 -9.11 -2.34
C MET A 1 -4.63 -10.19 -2.94
N ASN A 2 -3.39 -9.84 -3.29
CA ASN A 2 -2.50 -10.75 -3.98
C ASN A 2 -1.90 -11.76 -2.98
N PRO A 3 -2.14 -13.07 -3.14
CA PRO A 3 -1.63 -14.09 -2.23
C PRO A 3 -0.10 -14.25 -2.29
N LYS A 4 0.58 -13.72 -3.32
CA LYS A 4 2.04 -13.79 -3.46
C LYS A 4 2.76 -12.68 -2.69
N SER A 5 2.21 -11.47 -2.67
CA SER A 5 2.81 -10.31 -2.00
C SER A 5 2.16 -9.96 -0.66
N GLY A 6 0.96 -10.47 -0.38
CA GLY A 6 0.19 -10.09 0.82
C GLY A 6 -0.31 -8.65 0.77
N LEU A 7 -0.38 -8.05 -0.41
CA LEU A 7 -0.79 -6.65 -0.63
C LEU A 7 -2.10 -6.57 -1.42
N CYS A 8 -2.83 -5.48 -1.23
CA CYS A 8 -3.95 -5.11 -2.07
C CYS A 8 -3.46 -4.73 -3.47
N GLU A 9 -4.03 -5.30 -4.53
CA GLU A 9 -3.58 -5.07 -5.91
C GLU A 9 -3.78 -3.62 -6.36
N GLY A 10 -4.84 -2.94 -5.92
CA GLY A 10 -5.08 -1.54 -6.31
C GLY A 10 -4.40 -0.49 -5.41
N CYS A 11 -4.15 -0.82 -4.14
CA CYS A 11 -3.67 0.16 -3.16
C CYS A 11 -2.29 -0.15 -2.59
N LEU A 12 -1.74 -1.34 -2.89
CA LEU A 12 -0.47 -1.86 -2.39
C LEU A 12 -0.30 -1.78 -0.86
N ARG A 13 -1.43 -1.78 -0.14
CA ARG A 13 -1.53 -1.83 1.32
C ARG A 13 -1.81 -3.24 1.81
N THR A 14 -1.33 -3.56 2.99
CA THR A 14 -1.69 -4.80 3.72
C THR A 14 -3.09 -4.70 4.31
N LEU A 15 -3.70 -5.85 4.63
CA LEU A 15 -5.01 -5.88 5.29
C LEU A 15 -5.00 -5.18 6.65
N ASP A 16 -3.89 -5.25 7.39
CA ASP A 16 -3.75 -4.62 8.69
C ASP A 16 -3.78 -3.09 8.58
N GLU A 17 -3.04 -2.54 7.60
CA GLU A 17 -3.07 -1.10 7.29
C GLU A 17 -4.46 -0.63 6.84
N ILE A 18 -5.19 -1.46 6.09
CA ILE A 18 -6.56 -1.12 5.65
C ILE A 18 -7.55 -1.18 6.83
N ALA A 19 -7.46 -2.21 7.66
CA ALA A 19 -8.34 -2.38 8.82
C ALA A 19 -8.09 -1.31 9.91
N GLY A 20 -6.83 -0.90 10.08
CA GLY A 20 -6.41 0.12 11.03
C GLY A 20 -6.55 1.56 10.53
N TRP A 21 -6.78 1.79 9.23
CA TRP A 21 -6.65 3.11 8.60
C TRP A 21 -7.45 4.23 9.29
N SER A 22 -8.71 3.96 9.63
CA SER A 22 -9.58 4.95 10.28
C SER A 22 -9.15 5.31 11.70
N ARG A 23 -8.31 4.47 12.34
CA ARG A 23 -7.80 4.66 13.70
C ARG A 23 -6.35 5.16 13.73
N MET A 24 -5.68 5.23 12.57
CA MET A 24 -4.31 5.72 12.48
C MET A 24 -4.28 7.25 12.56
N ASP A 25 -3.33 7.77 13.33
CA ASP A 25 -2.95 9.18 13.33
C ASP A 25 -2.24 9.57 12.02
N ASP A 26 -2.16 10.87 11.75
CA ASP A 26 -1.60 11.38 10.49
C ASP A 26 -0.14 10.96 10.28
N ALA A 27 0.68 10.91 11.33
CA ALA A 27 2.05 10.42 11.26
C ALA A 27 2.13 8.93 10.87
N ALA A 28 1.20 8.11 11.37
CA ALA A 28 1.13 6.70 11.01
C ALA A 28 0.66 6.53 9.55
N LYS A 29 -0.30 7.34 9.10
CA LYS A 29 -0.74 7.35 7.71
C LYS A 29 0.41 7.75 6.77
N GLU A 30 1.18 8.77 7.11
CA GLU A 30 2.35 9.21 6.32
C GLU A 30 3.38 8.08 6.18
N ALA A 31 3.67 7.37 7.28
CA ALA A 31 4.56 6.20 7.24
C ALA A 31 4.03 5.05 6.37
N VAL A 32 2.71 4.89 6.25
CA VAL A 32 2.09 3.93 5.32
C VAL A 32 2.21 4.41 3.88
N TRP A 33 2.03 5.71 3.61
CA TRP A 33 2.23 6.29 2.28
C TRP A 33 3.65 6.07 1.76
N LEU A 34 4.67 6.35 2.58
CA LEU A 34 6.07 6.10 2.22
C LEU A 34 6.33 4.64 1.86
N ARG A 35 5.78 3.71 2.66
CA ARG A 35 5.86 2.27 2.36
C ARG A 35 5.16 1.88 1.07
N ILE A 36 4.03 2.52 0.73
CA ILE A 36 3.34 2.27 -0.55
C ILE A 36 4.23 2.71 -1.71
N GLU A 37 4.90 3.86 -1.62
CA GLU A 37 5.82 4.33 -2.65
C GLU A 37 7.01 3.38 -2.84
N GLU A 38 7.61 2.89 -1.74
CA GLU A 38 8.67 1.87 -1.80
C GLU A 38 8.16 0.58 -2.46
N ARG A 39 6.95 0.14 -2.11
CA ARG A 39 6.33 -1.04 -2.72
C ARG A 39 6.03 -0.83 -4.20
N LYS A 40 5.56 0.36 -4.61
CA LYS A 40 5.37 0.73 -6.03
C LYS A 40 6.68 0.73 -6.80
N ALA A 41 7.76 1.23 -6.20
CA ALA A 41 9.08 1.18 -6.83
C ALA A 41 9.59 -0.26 -6.98
N ALA A 42 9.31 -1.12 -6.01
CA ALA A 42 9.63 -2.55 -6.05
C ALA A 42 8.71 -3.37 -6.99
N HIS A 43 7.50 -2.88 -7.24
CA HIS A 43 6.50 -3.47 -8.12
C HIS A 43 6.17 -2.48 -9.27
N PRO A 44 7.04 -2.36 -10.28
CA PRO A 44 6.80 -1.51 -11.46
C PRO A 44 5.67 -2.05 -12.38
N ASP A 45 5.02 -3.14 -11.98
CA ASP A 45 3.89 -3.77 -12.65
C ASP A 45 2.67 -2.85 -12.43
N GLU A 46 2.21 -2.17 -13.48
CA GLU A 46 1.03 -1.29 -13.50
C GLU A 46 1.24 0.20 -13.15
N ALA A 47 2.35 0.78 -13.64
CA ALA A 47 2.46 2.22 -13.89
C ALA A 47 2.20 2.54 -15.39
N GLU A 48 1.20 1.91 -16.01
CA GLU A 48 0.72 2.28 -17.33
C GLU A 48 -0.70 2.84 -17.24
N CYS A 49 -0.81 4.17 -17.31
CA CYS A 49 -2.01 4.82 -17.79
C CYS A 49 -1.56 5.64 -19.02
N PRO A 50 -2.00 5.32 -20.24
CA PRO A 50 -1.87 6.25 -21.36
C PRO A 50 -2.70 7.53 -21.12
#